data_AF-A0A496C0R1-F1
#
_entry.id   AF-A0A496C0R1-F1
#
_cell.length_a   1.000
_cell.length_b   1.000
_cell.length_c   1.000
_cell.angle_alpha   90.00
_cell.angle_beta   90.00
_cell.angle_gamma   90.00
#
_symmetry.space_group_name_H-M   'P 1'
#
loop_
_entity.id
_entity.type
_entity.pdbx_description
1 polymer ?
#
loop_
_entity_poly.entity_id
_entity_poly.type
_entity_poly.pdbx_seq_one_letter_code
_entity_poly.pdbx_strand_id
1 'polypeptide(L)'
;MPTENTYQSIPSLRKIEIEYLAWQITRMQAGIREFIGQKEAHLRFGRQNVERWVSEGRLQRYKRPGKIEYRLENLYKCALDPYDY
;
A
#
# COMPACT_ATOMS: atom_id res chain seq x y z
N MET A 1 -13.55 -23.01 -36.29
CA MET A 1 -12.59 -22.01 -35.78
C MET A 1 -12.60 -22.09 -34.27
N PRO A 2 -11.58 -22.65 -33.61
CA PRO A 2 -11.47 -22.54 -32.16
C PRO A 2 -11.05 -21.10 -31.84
N THR A 3 -11.89 -20.36 -31.13
CA THR A 3 -11.46 -19.13 -30.47
C THR A 3 -10.57 -19.54 -29.32
N GLU A 4 -9.26 -19.60 -29.55
CA GLU A 4 -8.27 -19.65 -28.46
C GLU A 4 -8.56 -18.45 -27.56
N ASN A 5 -9.09 -18.72 -26.37
CA ASN A 5 -9.31 -17.73 -25.35
C ASN A 5 -7.92 -17.23 -24.92
N THR A 6 -7.44 -16.20 -25.59
CA THR A 6 -6.06 -15.69 -25.50
C THR A 6 -5.82 -14.88 -24.25
N TYR A 7 -6.84 -14.74 -23.38
CA TYR A 7 -6.66 -14.28 -22.03
C TYR A 7 -6.06 -15.41 -21.22
N GLN A 8 -4.73 -15.54 -21.29
CA GLN A 8 -3.95 -16.26 -20.29
C GLN A 8 -4.53 -15.95 -18.91
N SER A 9 -4.78 -16.99 -18.12
CA SER A 9 -5.36 -16.93 -16.78
C SER A 9 -4.83 -15.74 -16.00
N ILE A 10 -5.67 -14.71 -15.82
CA ILE A 10 -5.31 -13.50 -15.07
C ILE A 10 -4.89 -13.94 -13.66
N PRO A 11 -3.67 -13.63 -13.20
CA PRO A 11 -3.26 -13.97 -11.85
C PRO A 11 -4.24 -13.38 -10.84
N SER A 12 -4.69 -14.18 -9.88
CA SER A 12 -5.50 -13.67 -8.78
C SER A 12 -4.65 -12.71 -7.94
N LEU A 13 -4.99 -11.42 -7.98
CA LEU A 13 -4.30 -10.40 -7.20
C LEU A 13 -4.61 -10.55 -5.70
N ARG A 14 -3.58 -10.35 -4.87
CA ARG A 14 -3.75 -10.23 -3.41
C ARG A 14 -4.54 -8.96 -3.11
N LYS A 15 -5.25 -8.93 -1.97
CA LYS A 15 -6.01 -7.75 -1.52
C LYS A 15 -5.17 -6.46 -1.54
N ILE A 16 -3.91 -6.53 -1.10
CA ILE A 16 -3.01 -5.37 -1.07
C ILE A 16 -2.65 -4.85 -2.46
N GLU A 17 -2.55 -5.73 -3.45
CA GLU A 17 -2.28 -5.37 -4.86
C GLU A 17 -3.50 -4.67 -5.46
N ILE A 18 -4.71 -5.16 -5.17
CA ILE A 18 -5.97 -4.51 -5.56
C ILE A 18 -6.08 -3.12 -4.94
N GLU A 19 -5.80 -2.99 -3.64
CA GLU A 19 -5.82 -1.69 -2.94
C GLU A 19 -4.78 -0.71 -3.51
N TYR A 20 -3.59 -1.20 -3.83
CA TYR A 20 -2.55 -0.39 -4.46
C TYR A 20 -2.97 0.11 -5.85
N LEU A 21 -3.55 -0.76 -6.69
CA LEU A 21 -4.04 -0.36 -8.01
C LEU A 21 -5.18 0.66 -7.90
N ALA A 22 -6.13 0.47 -6.98
CA ALA A 22 -7.19 1.43 -6.72
C ALA A 22 -6.63 2.80 -6.28
N TRP A 23 -5.59 2.78 -5.43
CA TRP A 23 -4.88 3.98 -5.03
C TRP A 23 -4.19 4.65 -6.23
N GLN A 24 -3.50 3.90 -7.10
CA GLN A 24 -2.87 4.43 -8.31
C GLN A 24 -3.89 5.11 -9.25
N ILE A 25 -5.04 4.48 -9.47
CA ILE A 25 -6.11 5.03 -10.32
C ILE A 25 -6.61 6.36 -9.75
N THR A 26 -6.91 6.38 -8.44
CA THR A 26 -7.35 7.60 -7.75
C THR A 26 -6.28 8.70 -7.85
N ARG A 27 -4.99 8.32 -7.87
CA ARG A 27 -3.85 9.23 -8.00
C ARG A 27 -3.86 10.00 -9.28
N MET A 28 -4.07 9.28 -10.36
CA MET A 28 -4.07 9.83 -11.70
C MET A 28 -5.31 10.70 -11.96
N GLN A 29 -6.44 10.41 -11.29
CA GLN A 29 -7.72 11.05 -11.58
C GLN A 29 -8.03 12.31 -10.76
N ALA A 30 -7.67 12.35 -9.47
CA ALA A 30 -8.21 13.37 -8.56
C ALA A 30 -7.16 14.17 -7.75
N GLY A 31 -5.87 13.79 -7.81
CA GLY A 31 -4.84 14.33 -6.91
C GLY A 31 -5.07 13.90 -5.46
N ILE A 32 -4.22 13.03 -4.92
CA ILE A 32 -4.51 12.36 -3.63
C ILE A 32 -3.82 12.99 -2.43
N ARG A 33 -4.37 12.65 -1.26
CA ARG A 33 -3.62 12.54 -0.01
C ARG A 33 -2.36 11.69 -0.17
N GLU A 34 -1.21 12.35 -0.19
CA GLU A 34 0.10 11.70 -0.16
C GLU A 34 0.43 11.07 1.21
N PHE A 35 -0.22 11.56 2.26
CA PHE A 35 0.04 11.16 3.64
C PHE A 35 -1.23 10.69 4.33
N ILE A 36 -1.08 9.67 5.17
CA ILE A 36 -2.14 9.21 6.08
C ILE A 36 -1.64 9.23 7.52
N GLY A 37 -2.57 9.41 8.46
CA GLY A 37 -2.25 9.42 9.89
C GLY A 37 -1.96 8.02 10.43
N GLN A 38 -1.25 7.94 11.55
CA GLN A 38 -0.84 6.68 12.18
C GLN A 38 -2.01 5.73 12.47
N LYS A 39 -3.14 6.24 12.97
CA LYS A 39 -4.34 5.42 13.24
C LYS A 39 -4.86 4.75 11.95
N GLU A 40 -4.89 5.49 10.85
CA GLU A 40 -5.32 4.97 9.54
C GLU A 40 -4.32 3.94 9.00
N ALA A 41 -3.02 4.21 9.12
CA ALA A 41 -1.97 3.29 8.70
C ALA A 41 -2.03 1.96 9.47
N HIS A 42 -2.21 2.01 10.80
CA HIS A 42 -2.35 0.83 11.64
C HIS A 42 -3.60 0.01 11.29
N LEU A 43 -4.72 0.68 10.96
CA LEU A 43 -5.95 0.00 10.56
C LEU A 43 -5.81 -0.68 9.19
N ARG A 44 -5.19 0.00 8.22
CA ARG A 44 -5.08 -0.48 6.84
C ARG A 44 -4.01 -1.56 6.66
N PHE A 45 -2.83 -1.36 7.25
CA PHE A 45 -1.64 -2.19 7.01
C PHE A 45 -1.29 -3.10 8.19
N GLY A 46 -1.98 -2.94 9.33
CA GLY A 46 -1.71 -3.66 10.57
C GLY A 46 -0.68 -2.95 11.44
N ARG A 47 -0.98 -2.79 12.74
CA ARG A 47 -0.10 -2.10 13.69
C ARG A 47 1.29 -2.76 13.77
N GLN A 48 1.35 -4.09 13.91
CA GLN A 48 2.62 -4.80 14.05
C GLN A 48 3.51 -4.60 12.82
N ASN A 49 2.95 -4.73 11.62
CA ASN A 49 3.69 -4.51 10.37
C ASN A 49 4.24 -3.09 10.28
N VAL A 50 3.40 -2.08 10.52
CA VAL A 50 3.82 -0.66 10.46
C VAL A 50 4.92 -0.37 11.46
N GLU A 51 4.80 -0.84 12.70
CA GLU A 51 5.82 -0.62 13.73
C GLU A 51 7.11 -1.40 13.41
N ARG A 52 7.02 -2.62 12.86
CA ARG A 52 8.16 -3.41 12.37
C ARG A 52 8.91 -2.66 11.27
N TRP A 53 8.22 -2.22 10.22
CA TRP A 53 8.86 -1.49 9.11
C TRP A 53 9.54 -0.19 9.56
N VAL A 54 8.98 0.49 10.57
CA VAL A 54 9.65 1.65 11.18
C VAL A 54 10.92 1.23 11.92
N SER A 55 10.85 0.15 12.72
CA SER A 55 12.02 -0.34 13.47
C SER A 55 13.15 -0.84 12.58
N GLU A 56 12.81 -1.41 11.41
CA GLU A 56 13.75 -1.85 10.38
C GLU A 56 14.29 -0.69 9.52
N GLY A 57 13.77 0.53 9.70
CA GLY A 57 14.14 1.69 8.89
C GLY A 57 13.56 1.72 7.47
N ARG A 58 12.70 0.76 7.11
CA ARG A 58 12.02 0.68 5.81
C ARG A 58 10.91 1.73 5.66
N LEU A 59 10.33 2.18 6.77
CA LEU A 59 9.25 3.17 6.80
C LEU A 59 9.60 4.42 7.62
N GLN A 60 9.61 5.58 6.96
CA GLN A 60 9.85 6.87 7.62
C GLN A 60 8.60 7.40 8.35
N ARG A 61 8.76 7.81 9.61
CA ARG A 61 7.78 8.60 10.36
C ARG A 61 7.92 10.09 10.06
N TYR A 62 6.82 10.76 9.77
CA TYR A 62 6.76 12.22 9.70
C TYR A 62 6.02 12.76 10.92
N LYS A 63 6.75 13.40 11.83
CA LYS A 63 6.15 14.06 12.99
C LYS A 63 5.52 15.38 12.56
N ARG A 64 4.24 15.56 12.86
CA ARG A 64 3.50 16.82 12.76
C ARG A 64 3.05 17.25 14.16
N PRO A 65 2.64 18.51 14.36
CA PRO A 65 2.08 18.92 15.65
C PRO A 65 0.91 18.00 16.06
N GLY A 66 1.08 17.26 17.15
CA GLY A 66 0.07 16.37 17.72
C GLY A 66 -0.20 15.06 16.97
N LYS A 67 0.51 14.72 15.89
CA LYS A 67 0.29 13.46 15.16
C LYS A 67 1.51 12.96 14.39
N ILE A 68 1.49 11.67 14.07
CA ILE A 68 2.43 11.03 13.15
C ILE A 68 1.70 10.72 11.86
N GLU A 69 2.34 11.05 10.75
CA GLU A 69 1.88 10.72 9.41
C GLU A 69 2.93 9.88 8.67
N TYR A 70 2.46 9.11 7.71
CA TYR A 70 3.26 8.25 6.85
C TYR A 70 2.93 8.55 5.41
N ARG A 71 3.94 8.53 4.54
CA ARG A 71 3.70 8.63 3.10
C ARG A 71 3.03 7.34 2.63
N LEU A 72 1.85 7.47 2.03
CA LEU A 72 1.01 6.33 1.67
C LEU A 72 1.69 5.42 0.65
N GLU A 73 2.46 6.00 -0.28
CA GLU A 73 3.25 5.21 -1.23
C GLU A 73 4.27 4.29 -0.55
N ASN A 74 4.94 4.77 0.49
CA ASN A 74 5.97 3.98 1.19
C ASN A 74 5.34 2.83 1.98
N LEU A 75 4.15 3.03 2.53
CA LEU A 75 3.37 1.96 3.18
C LEU A 75 3.02 0.85 2.18
N TYR A 76 2.53 1.21 0.99
CA TYR A 76 2.24 0.22 -0.05
C TYR A 76 3.51 -0.48 -0.55
N LYS A 77 4.63 0.24 -0.71
CA LYS A 77 5.91 -0.37 -1.08
C LYS A 77 6.37 -1.44 -0.08
N CYS A 78 6.23 -1.18 1.23
CA CYS A 78 6.52 -2.18 2.25
C CYS A 78 5.58 -3.39 2.17
N ALA A 79 4.27 -3.14 2.01
CA ALA A 79 3.26 -4.19 2.02
C ALA A 79 3.22 -5.05 0.74
N LEU A 80 3.73 -4.52 -0.38
CA LEU A 80 3.82 -5.25 -1.65
C LEU A 80 5.07 -6.11 -1.74
N ASP A 81 6.06 -5.87 -0.89
CA ASP A 81 7.31 -6.63 -0.86
C ASP A 81 7.00 -8.12 -0.60
N PRO A 82 7.29 -9.01 -1.56
CA PRO A 82 6.97 -10.43 -1.44
C PRO A 82 7.78 -11.13 -0.34
N TYR A 83 8.84 -10.48 0.16
CA TYR A 83 9.67 -10.99 1.25
C TYR A 83 9.33 -10.38 2.62
N ASP A 84 8.23 -9.63 2.71
CA ASP A 84 7.73 -9.12 3.97
C ASP A 84 6.94 -10.20 4.73
N TYR A 85 7.67 -11.00 5.52
CA TYR A 85 7.12 -12.05 6.40
C TYR A 85 7.02 -11.54 7.84
#